data_AF-A0A1G7IXK7-F1
#
_entry.id   AF-A0A1G7IXK7-F1
#
_cell.length_a   1.000
_cell.length_b   1.000
_cell.length_c   1.000
_cell.angle_alpha   90.00
_cell.angle_beta   90.00
_cell.angle_gamma   90.00
#
_symmetry.space_group_name_H-M   'P 1'
#
loop_
_entity.id
_entity.type
_entity.pdbx_description
1 polymer ?
#
loop_
_entity_poly.entity_id
_entity_poly.type
_entity_poly.pdbx_seq_one_letter_code
_entity_poly.pdbx_strand_id
1 'polypeptide(L)'
;MEYDELPYGEAKARAVKVLEDGYGDAVVLKDDHGYWVLYYFYGFQGPPPTAKPHWMEGPLPEEGQVRPPYAMRRFLEDQGDFTYLNDVD
;
A
#
# COMPACT_ATOMS: atom_id res chain seq x y z
N MET A 1 1.26 -12.39 -10.22
CA MET A 1 0.29 -12.44 -9.09
C MET A 1 -0.34 -11.07 -9.03
N GLU A 2 -1.65 -10.96 -8.98
CA GLU A 2 -2.38 -9.68 -8.90
C GLU A 2 -2.44 -9.26 -7.42
N TYR A 3 -1.48 -8.45 -6.99
CA TYR A 3 -1.37 -8.02 -5.59
C TYR A 3 -2.37 -6.91 -5.22
N ASP A 4 -2.96 -6.25 -6.22
CA ASP A 4 -4.01 -5.24 -6.11
C ASP A 4 -5.33 -5.79 -5.54
N GLU A 5 -5.55 -7.10 -5.63
CA GLU A 5 -6.68 -7.77 -5.00
C GLU A 5 -6.36 -8.43 -3.66
N LEU A 6 -5.10 -8.39 -3.21
CA LEU A 6 -4.64 -9.12 -2.03
C LEU A 6 -5.21 -8.49 -0.74
N PRO A 7 -5.97 -9.25 0.08
CA PRO A 7 -6.51 -8.73 1.33
C PRO A 7 -5.41 -8.34 2.31
N TYR A 8 -5.61 -7.25 3.06
CA TYR A 8 -4.65 -6.69 4.01
C TYR A 8 -4.09 -7.74 4.99
N GLY A 9 -4.95 -8.60 5.55
CA GLY A 9 -4.51 -9.64 6.49
C GLY A 9 -3.55 -10.65 5.85
N GLU A 10 -3.80 -11.03 4.59
CA GLU A 10 -2.96 -11.94 3.84
C GLU A 10 -1.67 -11.26 3.37
N ALA A 11 -1.76 -10.00 2.93
CA ALA A 11 -0.63 -9.18 2.58
C ALA A 11 0.32 -9.00 3.78
N LYS A 12 -0.22 -8.64 4.96
CA LYS A 12 0.55 -8.46 6.19
C LYS A 12 1.24 -9.75 6.63
N ALA A 13 0.59 -10.90 6.46
CA ALA A 13 1.19 -12.21 6.76
C ALA A 13 2.36 -12.58 5.84
N ARG A 14 2.39 -12.04 4.61
CA ARG A 14 3.46 -12.27 3.61
C ARG A 14 4.51 -11.16 3.60
N ALA A 15 4.32 -10.12 4.40
CA ALA A 15 5.12 -8.91 4.34
C ALA A 15 6.58 -9.19 4.73
N VAL A 16 7.50 -8.71 3.91
CA VAL A 16 8.91 -8.59 4.32
C VAL A 16 9.11 -7.37 5.23
N LYS A 17 8.21 -6.39 5.12
CA LYS A 17 8.19 -5.17 5.94
C LYS A 17 6.82 -4.51 5.91
N VAL A 18 6.49 -3.81 6.99
CA VAL A 18 5.32 -2.93 7.06
C VAL A 18 5.77 -1.57 7.57
N LEU A 19 5.37 -0.50 6.89
CA LEU A 19 5.54 0.88 7.37
C LEU A 19 4.18 1.40 7.84
N GLU A 20 4.12 1.88 9.08
CA GLU A 20 2.92 2.44 9.71
C GLU A 20 3.27 3.86 10.18
N ASP A 21 2.53 4.87 9.73
CA ASP A 21 2.79 6.29 10.06
C ASP A 21 1.59 7.02 10.66
N GLY A 22 0.52 6.28 10.99
CA GLY A 22 -0.72 6.82 11.54
C GLY A 22 -1.65 7.46 10.52
N TYR A 23 -1.21 7.65 9.27
CA TYR A 23 -2.09 7.96 8.14
C TYR A 23 -2.55 6.68 7.43
N GLY A 24 -1.69 5.68 7.38
CA GLY A 24 -2.03 4.36 6.87
C GLY A 24 -0.89 3.37 7.02
N ASP A 25 -1.00 2.31 6.24
CA ASP A 25 -0.05 1.21 6.23
C ASP A 25 0.48 0.99 4.81
N ALA A 26 1.79 0.76 4.69
CA ALA A 26 2.42 0.29 3.46
C ALA A 26 2.99 -1.10 3.72
N VAL A 27 2.38 -2.10 3.11
CA VAL A 27 2.78 -3.50 3.21
C VAL A 27 3.73 -3.82 2.05
N VAL A 28 4.97 -4.19 2.37
CA VAL A 28 6.01 -4.51 1.39
C VAL A 28 6.08 -6.02 1.19
N LEU A 29 5.88 -6.45 -0.04
CA LEU A 29 6.01 -7.83 -0.51
C LEU A 29 7.28 -7.96 -1.37
N LYS A 30 7.80 -9.18 -1.47
CA LYS A 30 8.95 -9.49 -2.33
C LYS A 30 8.66 -10.72 -3.16
N ASP A 31 8.93 -10.63 -4.46
CA ASP A 31 8.98 -11.77 -5.38
C ASP A 31 10.20 -11.69 -6.29
N ASP A 32 10.26 -12.57 -7.29
CA ASP A 32 11.39 -12.67 -8.22
C ASP A 32 11.58 -11.40 -9.09
N HIS A 33 10.57 -10.53 -9.19
CA HIS A 33 10.61 -9.30 -9.99
C HIS A 33 11.01 -8.06 -9.17
N GLY A 34 10.97 -8.13 -7.84
CA GLY A 34 11.36 -7.04 -6.96
C GLY A 34 10.46 -6.88 -5.74
N TYR A 35 10.40 -5.65 -5.23
CA TYR A 35 9.57 -5.28 -4.09
C TYR A 35 8.27 -4.62 -4.57
N TRP A 36 7.16 -5.09 -4.05
CA TRP A 36 5.84 -4.52 -4.29
C TRP A 36 5.33 -3.89 -3.02
N VAL A 37 4.71 -2.72 -3.12
CA VAL A 37 4.17 -1.99 -1.97
C VAL A 37 2.68 -1.84 -2.13
N LEU A 38 1.94 -2.30 -1.14
CA LEU A 38 0.50 -2.19 -1.06
C LEU A 38 0.14 -1.13 0.00
N TYR A 39 -0.45 -0.03 -0.45
CA TYR A 39 -0.79 1.10 0.41
C TYR A 39 -2.27 1.03 0.83
N TYR A 40 -2.50 1.20 2.13
CA TYR A 40 -3.79 1.15 2.79
C TYR A 40 -4.01 2.46 3.57
N PHE A 41 -4.69 3.43 2.97
CA PHE A 41 -4.96 4.74 3.58
C PHE A 41 -6.23 4.73 4.43
N TYR A 42 -6.11 4.59 5.76
CA TYR A 42 -7.28 4.49 6.66
C TYR A 42 -7.28 5.51 7.81
N GLY A 43 -6.30 6.42 7.85
CA GLY A 43 -6.20 7.47 8.85
C GLY A 43 -6.15 6.92 10.28
N PHE A 44 -7.08 7.36 11.13
CA PHE A 44 -7.10 7.01 12.56
C PHE A 44 -7.61 5.59 12.87
N GLN A 45 -8.06 4.84 11.87
CA GLN A 45 -8.46 3.44 12.00
C GLN A 45 -7.54 2.57 11.16
N GLY A 46 -7.19 1.37 11.64
CA GLY A 46 -6.43 0.42 10.83
C GLY A 46 -7.30 -0.26 9.77
N PRO A 47 -6.74 -0.72 8.64
CA PRO A 47 -7.46 -1.51 7.65
C PRO A 47 -8.08 -2.78 8.25
N PRO A 48 -9.34 -3.13 7.92
CA PRO A 48 -9.86 -4.45 8.24
C PRO A 48 -9.07 -5.54 7.49
N PRO A 49 -8.97 -6.77 8.01
CA PRO A 49 -8.19 -7.84 7.36
C PRO A 49 -8.59 -8.15 5.92
N THR A 50 -9.84 -7.86 5.54
CA THR A 50 -10.40 -8.07 4.20
C THR A 50 -10.21 -6.87 3.26
N ALA A 51 -9.62 -5.78 3.71
CA ALA A 51 -9.38 -4.58 2.90
C ALA A 51 -8.48 -4.89 1.70
N LYS A 52 -8.84 -4.35 0.53
CA LYS A 52 -7.96 -4.29 -0.64
C LYS A 52 -7.05 -3.05 -0.57
N PRO A 53 -5.86 -3.07 -1.18
CA PRO A 53 -5.02 -1.90 -1.25
C PRO A 53 -5.72 -0.77 -2.00
N HIS A 54 -5.47 0.46 -1.54
CA HIS A 54 -5.88 1.68 -2.21
C HIS A 54 -4.94 2.01 -3.38
N TRP A 55 -3.67 1.67 -3.22
CA TRP A 55 -2.65 1.90 -4.24
C TRP A 55 -1.59 0.81 -4.20
N MET A 56 -1.00 0.54 -5.36
CA MET A 56 0.12 -0.37 -5.50
C MET A 56 1.29 0.36 -6.17
N GLU A 57 2.49 0.20 -5.61
CA GLU A 57 3.74 0.67 -6.20
C GLU A 57 4.68 -0.50 -6.43
N GLY A 58 5.39 -0.46 -7.56
CA GLY A 58 6.43 -1.42 -7.87
C GLY A 58 6.35 -1.97 -9.30
N PRO A 59 7.21 -2.93 -9.64
CA PRO A 59 8.24 -3.48 -8.76
C PRO A 59 9.38 -2.47 -8.51
N LEU A 60 9.77 -2.30 -7.25
CA LEU A 60 10.94 -1.52 -6.85
C LEU A 60 12.17 -2.44 -6.78
N PRO A 61 13.36 -1.98 -7.21
CA PRO A 61 14.59 -2.76 -7.11
C PRO A 61 15.07 -2.95 -5.66
N GLU A 62 14.78 -2.00 -4.77
CA GLU A 62 15.27 -2.01 -3.39
C GLU A 62 14.16 -1.67 -2.38
N GLU A 63 14.16 -2.36 -1.24
CA GLU A 63 13.22 -2.14 -0.13
C GLU A 63 13.31 -0.71 0.45
N GLY A 64 14.48 -0.07 0.34
CA GLY A 64 14.72 1.28 0.88
C GLY A 64 14.04 2.41 0.10
N GLN A 65 13.49 2.13 -1.09
CA GLN A 65 12.83 3.13 -1.93
C GLN A 65 11.35 3.33 -1.59
N VAL A 66 10.82 2.53 -0.66
CA VAL A 66 9.41 2.58 -0.25
C VAL A 66 9.11 3.88 0.48
N ARG A 67 8.12 4.64 -0.02
CA ARG A 67 7.64 5.86 0.65
C ARG A 67 6.73 5.49 1.82
N PRO A 68 6.75 6.25 2.94
CA PRO A 68 5.72 6.15 3.96
C PRO A 68 4.32 6.47 3.39
N PRO A 69 3.24 5.89 3.95
CA PRO A 69 1.87 6.09 3.48
C PRO A 69 1.46 7.55 3.28
N TYR A 70 1.73 8.43 4.23
CA TYR A 70 1.43 9.87 4.11
C TYR A 70 2.19 10.52 2.96
N ALA A 71 3.48 10.19 2.80
CA ALA A 71 4.30 10.74 1.72
C ALA A 71 3.85 10.22 0.34
N MET A 72 3.49 8.94 0.24
CA MET A 72 2.89 8.38 -0.97
C MET A 72 1.57 9.06 -1.29
N ARG A 73 0.70 9.25 -0.29
CA ARG A 73 -0.56 9.95 -0.49
C ARG A 73 -0.31 11.32 -1.10
N ARG A 74 0.50 12.15 -0.44
CA ARG A 74 0.88 13.51 -0.89
C ARG A 74 1.46 13.51 -2.31
N PHE A 75 2.26 12.51 -2.65
CA PHE A 75 2.76 12.35 -4.01
C PHE A 75 1.62 12.14 -5.02
N LEU A 76 0.70 11.22 -4.76
CA LEU A 76 -0.49 11.01 -5.61
C LEU A 76 -1.37 12.26 -5.69
N GLU A 77 -1.47 13.01 -4.57
CA GLU A 77 -2.18 14.28 -4.52
C GLU A 77 -1.63 15.29 -5.52
N ASP A 78 -0.30 15.45 -5.52
CA ASP A 78 0.40 16.40 -6.38
C ASP A 78 0.40 15.94 -7.86
N GLN A 79 0.24 14.64 -8.13
CA GLN A 79 0.11 14.10 -9.49
C GLN A 79 -1.31 14.16 -10.06
N GLY A 80 -2.32 14.49 -9.24
CA GLY A 80 -3.72 14.57 -9.66
C GLY A 80 -4.48 13.23 -9.63
N ASP A 81 -3.88 12.17 -9.08
CA ASP A 81 -4.45 10.82 -8.98
C ASP A 81 -5.39 10.67 -7.77
N PHE A 82 -6.39 11.56 -7.67
CA PHE A 82 -7.32 11.62 -6.54
C PHE A 82 -8.69 11.01 -6.79
N THR A 83 -9.10 10.82 -8.05
CA THR A 83 -10.51 10.59 -8.40
C THR A 83 -10.94 9.13 -8.32
N TYR A 84 -10.04 8.19 -8.01
CA TYR A 84 -10.34 6.74 -8.09
C TYR A 84 -9.88 5.94 -6.86
N LEU A 85 -9.72 6.58 -5.70
CA LEU A 85 -9.42 5.85 -4.46
C LEU A 85 -10.73 5.42 -3.80
N ASN A 86 -11.35 4.40 -4.40
CA ASN A 86 -12.52 3.65 -3.93
C ASN A 86 -13.66 4.49 -3.32
N ASP A 87 -14.61 4.90 -4.17
CA ASP A 87 -16.01 5.00 -3.75
C ASP A 87 -16.42 3.62 -3.20
N VAL A 88 -16.39 3.49 -1.87
CA VAL A 88 -17.06 2.41 -1.15
C VAL A 88 -18.53 2.79 -1.09
N ASP A 89 -19.28 2.40 -2.13
CA ASP A 89 -20.73 2.18 -2.06
C ASP A 89 -21.03 0.84 -1.36
#